data_AF-A0A183U8B7-F1
#
_entry.id   AF-A0A183U8B7-F1
#
_cell.length_a   1.000
_cell.length_b   1.000
_cell.length_c   1.000
_cell.angle_alpha   90.00
_cell.angle_beta   90.00
_cell.angle_gamma   90.00
#
_symmetry.space_group_name_H-M   'P 1'
#
loop_
_entity.id
_entity.type
_entity.pdbx_description
1 polymer ?
#
loop_
_entity_poly.entity_id
_entity_poly.type
_entity_poly.pdbx_seq_one_letter_code
_entity_poly.pdbx_strand_id
1 'polypeptide(L)'
;MLIIFGTKYLMRNRQPFELFYPLNVWNAFLAAFSIAGTVTLLPEFISTISKHGLNASYCKRYDFTRGAKGFWGWMFIVSKLFEMGDTVFLVLRKRPLMFLHWYHHVLTVVYAFYSYPTTPGFNRWGVNLNFFVHAFMYRLCFVHLHT
;
A
#
# COMPACT_ATOMS: atom_id res chain seq x y z
N MET A 1 -16.74 -2.56 -0.79
CA MET A 1 -18.06 -1.90 -0.63
C MET A 1 -18.87 -2.50 0.52
N LEU A 2 -19.21 -3.80 0.46
CA LEU A 2 -19.97 -4.49 1.52
C LEU A 2 -19.35 -4.35 2.92
N ILE A 3 -18.02 -4.43 3.02
CA ILE A 3 -17.31 -4.30 4.30
C ILE A 3 -17.48 -2.89 4.90
N ILE A 4 -17.32 -1.82 4.12
CA ILE A 4 -17.38 -0.45 4.63
C ILE A 4 -18.81 -0.08 5.04
N PHE A 5 -19.79 -0.32 4.16
CA PHE A 5 -21.19 0.01 4.44
C PHE A 5 -21.80 -0.92 5.50
N GLY A 6 -21.43 -2.21 5.51
CA GLY A 6 -21.84 -3.17 6.53
C GLY A 6 -21.29 -2.84 7.91
N THR A 7 -20.00 -2.48 8.01
CA THR A 7 -19.38 -2.06 9.28
C THR A 7 -20.00 -0.74 9.77
N LYS A 8 -20.28 0.21 8.86
CA LYS A 8 -20.96 1.47 9.20
C LYS A 8 -22.39 1.23 9.72
N TYR A 9 -23.12 0.29 9.12
CA TYR A 9 -24.45 -0.10 9.58
C TYR A 9 -24.42 -0.76 10.97
N LEU A 10 -23.50 -1.71 11.20
CA LEU A 10 -23.31 -2.38 12.48
C LEU A 10 -22.95 -1.40 13.61
N MET A 11 -22.13 -0.40 13.28
CA MET A 11 -21.66 0.63 14.22
C MET A 11 -22.66 1.74 14.52
N ARG A 12 -23.79 1.80 13.81
CA ARG A 12 -24.81 2.83 14.03
C ARG A 12 -25.29 2.85 15.48
N ASN A 13 -25.46 1.68 16.08
CA ASN A 13 -25.99 1.50 17.45
C ASN A 13 -24.91 1.17 18.51
N ARG A 14 -23.61 1.25 18.19
CA ARG A 14 -22.50 0.90 19.10
C ARG A 14 -21.69 2.14 19.51
N GLN A 15 -21.09 2.12 20.69
CA GLN A 15 -20.13 3.14 21.15
C GLN A 15 -18.82 3.05 20.31
N PRO A 16 -18.08 4.16 20.10
CA PRO A 16 -16.80 4.13 19.40
C PRO A 16 -15.77 3.32 20.20
N PHE A 17 -14.95 2.53 19.50
CA PHE A 17 -13.89 1.75 20.15
C PHE A 17 -12.59 2.57 20.29
N GLU A 18 -11.95 2.46 21.45
CA GLU A 18 -10.62 2.99 21.75
C GLU A 18 -9.54 2.03 21.20
N LEU A 19 -9.26 2.10 19.90
CA LEU A 19 -8.33 1.20 19.19
C LEU A 19 -6.90 1.76 19.09
N PHE A 20 -6.41 2.50 20.09
CA PHE A 20 -5.12 3.19 20.01
C PHE A 20 -3.92 2.24 19.79
N TYR A 21 -3.76 1.25 20.66
CA TYR A 21 -2.68 0.26 20.58
C TYR A 21 -2.70 -0.59 19.29
N PRO A 22 -3.83 -1.19 18.87
CA PRO A 22 -3.86 -1.99 17.65
C PRO A 22 -3.59 -1.15 16.40
N LEU A 23 -4.03 0.12 16.36
CA LEU A 23 -3.73 1.02 15.25
C LEU A 23 -2.23 1.34 15.17
N ASN A 24 -1.56 1.51 16.32
CA ASN A 24 -0.13 1.77 16.33
C ASN A 24 0.69 0.55 15.87
N VAL A 25 0.33 -0.65 16.33
CA VAL A 25 0.95 -1.91 15.88
C VAL A 25 0.72 -2.11 14.38
N TRP A 26 -0.48 -1.83 13.90
CA TRP A 26 -0.84 -1.93 12.50
C TRP A 26 -0.01 -0.98 11.61
N ASN A 27 0.10 0.28 12.02
CA ASN A 27 0.92 1.27 11.32
C ASN A 27 2.40 0.87 11.33
N ALA A 28 2.93 0.35 12.45
CA ALA A 28 4.30 -0.14 12.53
C ALA A 28 4.55 -1.35 11.61
N PHE A 29 3.57 -2.25 11.49
CA PHE A 29 3.64 -3.38 10.55
C PHE A 29 3.68 -2.90 9.09
N LEU A 30 2.79 -1.98 8.70
CA LEU A 30 2.78 -1.40 7.36
C LEU A 30 4.08 -0.63 7.04
N ALA A 31 4.65 0.05 8.05
CA ALA A 31 5.95 0.69 7.93
C ALA A 31 7.07 -0.30 7.60
N ALA A 32 7.18 -1.36 8.41
CA ALA A 32 8.21 -2.39 8.25
C ALA A 32 8.09 -3.08 6.89
N PHE A 33 6.85 -3.41 6.49
CA PHE A 33 6.55 -3.98 5.19
C PHE A 33 7.03 -3.09 4.04
N SER A 34 6.74 -1.79 4.09
CA SER A 34 7.14 -0.87 3.03
C SER A 34 8.63 -0.58 2.99
N ILE A 35 9.33 -0.61 4.13
CA ILE A 35 10.80 -0.53 4.17
C ILE A 35 11.42 -1.76 3.51
N ALA A 36 10.95 -2.96 3.86
CA ALA A 36 11.46 -4.21 3.30
C ALA A 36 11.20 -4.32 1.78
N GLY A 37 10.02 -3.87 1.33
CA GLY A 37 9.68 -3.75 -0.09
C GLY A 37 10.59 -2.77 -0.83
N THR A 38 10.87 -1.61 -0.23
CA THR A 38 11.79 -0.61 -0.80
C THR A 38 13.20 -1.17 -0.94
N VAL A 39 13.75 -1.77 0.12
CA VAL A 39 15.14 -2.31 0.11
C VAL A 39 15.29 -3.40 -0.97
N THR A 40 14.25 -4.19 -1.22
CA THR A 40 14.32 -5.27 -2.21
C THR A 40 14.09 -4.80 -3.65
N LEU A 41 13.16 -3.88 -3.88
CA LEU A 41 12.76 -3.45 -5.23
C LEU A 41 13.54 -2.25 -5.77
N LEU A 42 13.97 -1.34 -4.89
CA LEU A 42 14.65 -0.09 -5.29
C LEU A 42 15.98 -0.32 -6.04
N PRO A 43 16.86 -1.25 -5.63
CA PRO A 43 18.11 -1.50 -6.37
C PRO A 43 17.85 -2.00 -7.79
N GLU A 44 16.78 -2.79 -7.97
CA GLU A 44 16.41 -3.29 -9.28
C GLU A 44 15.82 -2.21 -10.19
N PHE A 45 15.04 -1.31 -9.61
CA PHE A 45 14.50 -0.16 -10.30
C PHE A 45 15.62 0.75 -10.81
N ILE A 46 16.58 1.11 -9.94
CA ILE A 46 17.74 1.94 -10.31
C ILE A 46 18.59 1.23 -11.37
N SER A 47 18.87 -0.07 -11.21
CA SER A 47 19.64 -0.82 -12.20
C SER A 47 18.93 -0.91 -13.55
N THR A 48 17.60 -1.03 -13.57
CA THR A 48 16.84 -1.06 -14.83
C THR A 48 16.93 0.28 -15.54
N ILE A 49 16.75 1.39 -14.83
CA ILE A 49 16.82 2.73 -15.40
C ILE A 49 18.23 3.00 -15.94
N SER A 50 19.27 2.68 -15.17
CA SER A 50 20.66 2.89 -15.57
C SER A 50 21.06 2.06 -16.80
N LYS A 51 20.59 0.81 -16.92
CA LYS A 51 20.98 -0.09 -18.01
C LYS A 51 20.13 0.05 -19.28
N HIS A 52 18.84 0.37 -19.15
CA HIS A 52 17.89 0.35 -20.27
C HIS A 52 17.26 1.71 -20.59
N GLY A 53 17.49 2.72 -19.74
CA GLY A 53 16.90 4.05 -19.88
C GLY A 53 15.43 4.12 -19.46
N LEU A 54 14.93 5.35 -19.34
CA LEU A 54 13.58 5.64 -18.82
C LEU A 54 12.47 5.04 -19.70
N ASN A 55 12.56 5.23 -21.02
CA ASN A 55 11.53 4.79 -21.95
C ASN A 55 11.36 3.27 -21.96
N ALA A 56 12.48 2.53 -21.94
CA ALA A 56 12.44 1.08 -21.90
C ALA A 56 11.95 0.56 -20.53
N SER A 57 12.33 1.21 -19.42
CA SER A 57 11.88 0.84 -18.07
C SER A 57 10.36 0.99 -17.86
N TYR A 58 9.73 1.89 -18.62
CA TYR A 58 8.30 2.18 -18.56
C TYR A 58 7.50 1.24 -19.47
N CYS A 59 8.02 0.98 -20.68
CA CYS A 59 7.30 0.22 -21.72
C CYS A 59 7.52 -1.30 -21.64
N LYS A 60 8.61 -1.78 -21.03
CA LYS A 60 8.95 -3.22 -21.01
C LYS A 60 8.96 -3.80 -19.60
N ARG A 61 8.45 -5.04 -19.47
CA ARG A 61 8.33 -5.76 -18.17
C ARG A 61 9.68 -6.21 -17.60
N TYR A 62 10.65 -6.56 -18.46
CA TYR A 62 11.95 -7.12 -18.09
C TYR A 62 11.83 -8.19 -16.96
N ASP A 63 12.73 -8.22 -15.98
CA ASP A 63 12.75 -9.21 -14.89
C ASP A 63 11.82 -8.89 -13.70
N PHE A 64 10.87 -7.95 -13.83
CA PHE A 64 10.04 -7.52 -12.69
C PHE A 64 9.18 -8.67 -12.12
N THR A 65 8.81 -9.63 -12.98
CA THR A 65 7.92 -10.75 -12.62
C THR A 65 8.68 -12.03 -12.23
N ARG A 66 10.01 -12.02 -12.23
CA ARG A 66 10.83 -13.22 -11.99
C ARG A 66 11.42 -13.28 -10.58
N GLY A 67 11.35 -14.46 -9.97
CA GLY A 67 11.96 -14.77 -8.67
C GLY A 67 11.41 -13.93 -7.52
N ALA A 68 12.30 -13.52 -6.61
CA ALA A 68 11.94 -12.72 -5.42
C ALA A 68 11.21 -11.40 -5.75
N LYS A 69 11.42 -10.84 -6.94
CA LYS A 69 10.81 -9.58 -7.38
C LYS A 69 9.33 -9.73 -7.70
N GLY A 70 8.96 -10.82 -8.37
CA GLY A 70 7.56 -11.18 -8.62
C GLY A 70 6.81 -11.46 -7.31
N PHE A 71 7.48 -12.09 -6.34
CA PHE A 71 6.93 -12.30 -4.99
C PHE A 71 6.64 -10.95 -4.29
N TRP A 72 7.58 -10.02 -4.30
CA TRP A 72 7.36 -8.68 -3.73
C TRP A 72 6.27 -7.88 -4.47
N GLY A 73 6.15 -8.04 -5.79
CA GLY A 73 5.04 -7.49 -6.57
C GLY A 73 3.68 -8.06 -6.16
N TRP A 74 3.61 -9.36 -5.86
CA TRP A 74 2.39 -9.99 -5.33
C TRP A 74 2.08 -9.50 -3.91
N MET A 75 3.09 -9.44 -3.04
CA MET A 75 2.95 -8.92 -1.68
C MET A 75 2.45 -7.46 -1.67
N PHE A 76 2.83 -6.64 -2.65
CA PHE A 76 2.29 -5.29 -2.81
C PHE A 76 0.78 -5.28 -3.09
N ILE A 77 0.29 -6.21 -3.92
CA ILE A 77 -1.16 -6.30 -4.20
C ILE A 77 -1.91 -6.70 -2.94
N VAL A 78 -1.36 -7.67 -2.21
CA VAL A 78 -1.88 -8.10 -0.92
C VAL A 78 -1.85 -6.94 0.09
N SER A 79 -0.81 -6.10 0.09
CA SER A 79 -0.74 -4.95 0.99
C SER A 79 -1.83 -3.91 0.71
N LYS A 80 -2.29 -3.75 -0.54
CA LYS A 80 -3.45 -2.89 -0.85
C LYS A 80 -4.75 -3.41 -0.24
N LEU A 81 -4.93 -4.73 -0.13
CA LEU A 81 -6.06 -5.28 0.64
C LEU A 81 -5.93 -4.95 2.12
N PHE A 82 -4.72 -5.06 2.67
CA PHE A 82 -4.48 -4.70 4.07
C PHE A 82 -4.68 -3.20 4.31
N GLU A 83 -4.24 -2.30 3.44
CA GLU A 83 -4.50 -0.85 3.56
C GLU A 83 -6.00 -0.51 3.63
N MET A 84 -6.89 -1.34 3.05
CA MET A 84 -8.33 -1.17 3.22
C MET A 84 -8.79 -1.36 4.69
N GLY A 85 -8.01 -2.08 5.50
CA GLY A 85 -8.18 -2.20 6.94
C GLY A 85 -8.12 -0.86 7.67
N ASP A 86 -7.36 0.13 7.18
CA ASP A 86 -7.32 1.47 7.78
C ASP A 86 -8.70 2.13 7.76
N THR A 87 -9.44 1.95 6.67
CA THR A 87 -10.83 2.44 6.57
C THR A 87 -11.75 1.74 7.55
N VAL A 88 -11.52 0.45 7.82
CA VAL A 88 -12.29 -0.32 8.81
C VAL A 88 -12.02 0.20 10.22
N PHE A 89 -10.75 0.42 10.59
CA PHE A 89 -10.42 1.02 11.89
C PHE A 89 -11.00 2.44 12.05
N LEU A 90 -11.05 3.22 10.97
CA LEU A 90 -11.63 4.57 10.97
C LEU A 90 -13.15 4.55 11.18
N VAL A 91 -13.85 3.59 10.54
CA VAL A 91 -15.27 3.31 10.78
C VAL A 91 -15.48 2.85 12.22
N LEU A 92 -14.61 1.95 12.73
CA LEU A 92 -14.68 1.41 14.09
C LEU A 92 -14.57 2.48 15.19
N ARG A 93 -13.83 3.55 14.89
CA ARG A 93 -13.65 4.71 15.77
C ARG A 93 -14.68 5.83 15.51
N LYS A 94 -15.65 5.63 14.61
CA LYS A 94 -16.63 6.64 14.18
C LYS A 94 -16.00 7.96 13.70
N ARG A 95 -14.82 7.90 13.09
CA ARG A 95 -14.18 9.08 12.49
C ARG A 95 -14.80 9.38 11.12
N PRO A 96 -14.82 10.65 10.67
CA PRO A 96 -15.39 11.01 9.39
C PRO A 96 -14.58 10.37 8.25
N LEU A 97 -15.23 9.53 7.45
CA LEU A 97 -14.65 8.96 6.24
C LEU A 97 -14.74 9.99 5.11
N MET A 98 -13.61 10.56 4.73
CA MET A 98 -13.53 11.41 3.55
C MET A 98 -13.72 10.58 2.28
N PHE A 99 -14.48 11.11 1.32
CA PHE A 99 -14.78 10.42 0.06
C PHE A 99 -13.51 9.95 -0.66
N LEU A 100 -12.53 10.84 -0.79
CA LEU A 100 -11.28 10.56 -1.50
C LEU A 100 -10.53 9.36 -0.90
N HIS A 101 -10.51 9.22 0.42
CA HIS A 101 -9.73 8.19 1.11
C HIS A 101 -10.25 6.78 0.79
N TRP A 102 -11.52 6.50 1.07
CA TRP A 102 -12.06 5.17 0.82
C TRP A 102 -12.21 4.87 -0.68
N TYR A 103 -12.52 5.88 -1.50
CA TYR A 103 -12.59 5.72 -2.95
C TYR A 103 -11.22 5.37 -3.54
N HIS A 104 -10.17 6.07 -3.10
CA HIS A 104 -8.80 5.78 -3.48
C HIS A 104 -8.37 4.35 -3.10
N HIS A 105 -8.60 3.91 -1.86
CA HIS A 105 -8.24 2.55 -1.43
C HIS A 105 -8.96 1.46 -2.25
N VAL A 106 -10.23 1.67 -2.58
CA VAL A 106 -10.98 0.71 -3.40
C VAL A 106 -10.46 0.69 -4.84
N LEU A 107 -10.21 1.86 -5.41
CA LEU A 107 -9.70 1.97 -6.77
C LEU A 107 -8.32 1.34 -6.91
N THR A 108 -7.42 1.58 -5.96
CA THR A 108 -6.06 1.01 -5.99
C THR A 108 -6.07 -0.50 -5.81
N VAL A 109 -6.96 -1.06 -4.97
CA VAL A 109 -7.15 -2.52 -4.86
C VAL A 109 -7.63 -3.10 -6.19
N VAL A 110 -8.72 -2.57 -6.76
CA VAL A 110 -9.27 -3.07 -8.02
C VAL A 110 -8.24 -2.99 -9.14
N TYR A 111 -7.53 -1.86 -9.23
CA TYR A 111 -6.46 -1.67 -10.21
C TYR A 111 -5.30 -2.66 -10.01
N ALA A 112 -4.89 -2.91 -8.76
CA ALA A 112 -3.81 -3.85 -8.44
C ALA A 112 -4.16 -5.29 -8.85
N PHE A 113 -5.38 -5.75 -8.57
CA PHE A 113 -5.85 -7.08 -8.99
C PHE A 113 -6.04 -7.19 -10.50
N TYR A 114 -6.59 -6.16 -11.14
CA TYR A 114 -6.82 -6.16 -12.58
C TYR A 114 -5.52 -6.10 -13.38
N SER A 115 -4.53 -5.35 -12.91
CA SER A 115 -3.25 -5.18 -13.60
C SER A 115 -2.23 -6.27 -13.28
N TYR A 116 -2.49 -7.14 -12.30
CA TYR A 116 -1.58 -8.23 -11.95
C TYR A 116 -1.32 -9.23 -13.10
N PRO A 117 -2.34 -9.76 -13.82
CA PRO A 117 -2.09 -10.76 -14.87
C PRO A 117 -1.26 -10.19 -16.03
N THR A 118 -1.43 -8.91 -16.31
CA THR A 118 -0.74 -8.21 -17.41
C THR A 118 0.54 -7.52 -16.98
N THR A 119 0.77 -7.33 -15.67
CA THR A 119 1.88 -6.61 -15.01
C THR A 119 2.64 -5.68 -15.97
N PRO A 120 2.02 -4.59 -16.47
CA PRO A 120 2.67 -3.68 -17.41
C PRO A 120 3.94 -3.05 -16.79
N GLY A 121 4.93 -2.71 -17.62
CA GLY A 121 6.21 -2.14 -17.15
C GLY A 121 6.03 -0.90 -16.26
N PHE A 122 5.01 -0.09 -16.54
CA PHE A 122 4.62 1.06 -15.71
C PHE A 122 4.29 0.70 -14.26
N ASN A 123 3.73 -0.48 -13.98
CA ASN A 123 3.41 -0.88 -12.61
C ASN A 123 4.66 -0.92 -11.73
N ARG A 124 5.84 -1.21 -12.29
CA ARG A 124 7.11 -1.16 -11.56
C ARG A 124 7.35 0.23 -10.96
N TRP A 125 7.05 1.28 -11.71
CA TRP A 125 7.19 2.67 -11.24
C TRP A 125 6.20 2.96 -10.11
N GLY A 126 4.93 2.61 -10.28
CA GLY A 126 3.90 2.82 -9.27
C GLY A 126 4.22 2.10 -7.95
N VAL A 127 4.68 0.84 -8.02
CA VAL A 127 5.05 0.04 -6.84
C VAL A 127 6.27 0.62 -6.14
N ASN A 128 7.35 0.93 -6.87
CA ASN A 128 8.57 1.47 -6.27
C ASN A 128 8.35 2.85 -5.64
N LEU A 129 7.65 3.74 -6.33
CA LEU A 129 7.32 5.07 -5.80
C LEU A 129 6.44 4.96 -4.57
N ASN A 130 5.43 4.07 -4.58
CA ASN A 130 4.57 3.88 -3.43
C ASN A 130 5.36 3.37 -2.23
N PHE A 131 6.17 2.31 -2.40
CA PHE A 131 7.02 1.80 -1.34
C PHE A 131 8.01 2.85 -0.82
N PHE A 132 8.64 3.62 -1.70
CA PHE A 132 9.60 4.65 -1.33
C PHE A 132 8.95 5.78 -0.51
N VAL A 133 7.81 6.30 -0.97
CA VAL A 133 7.07 7.35 -0.26
C VAL A 133 6.57 6.84 1.08
N HIS A 134 6.03 5.62 1.14
CA HIS A 134 5.58 5.00 2.39
C HIS A 134 6.77 4.81 3.34
N ALA A 135 7.91 4.30 2.86
CA ALA A 135 9.10 4.13 3.67
C ALA A 135 9.65 5.45 4.25
N PHE A 136 9.42 6.59 3.59
CA PHE A 136 9.77 7.92 4.13
C PHE A 136 8.70 8.45 5.09
N MET A 137 7.41 8.30 4.74
CA MET A 137 6.28 8.73 5.57
C MET A 137 6.28 8.05 6.94
N TYR A 138 6.53 6.74 7.01
CA TYR A 138 6.57 6.05 8.30
C TYR A 138 7.86 6.30 9.08
N ARG A 139 9.00 6.52 8.40
CA ARG A 139 10.24 6.95 9.09
C ARG A 139 10.05 8.32 9.74
N LEU A 140 9.43 9.27 9.04
CA LEU A 140 9.09 10.59 9.59
C LEU A 140 8.09 10.48 10.76
N CYS A 141 7.08 9.63 10.66
CA CYS A 141 6.10 9.42 11.74
C CYS A 141 6.74 8.82 13.00
N PHE A 142 7.73 7.93 12.85
CA PHE A 142 8.49 7.37 13.97
C PHE A 142 9.40 8.41 14.66
N VAL A 143 10.02 9.31 13.87
CA VAL A 143 10.84 10.42 14.39
C VAL A 143 9.98 11.45 15.12
N HIS A 144 8.80 11.78 14.59
CA HIS A 144 7.90 12.77 15.19
C HIS A 144 7.17 12.27 16.45
N LEU A 145 7.13 10.96 16.69
CA LEU A 145 6.61 10.40 17.95
C LEU A 145 7.64 10.45 19.11
N HIS A 146 8.90 10.80 18.83
CA HIS A 146 10.01 10.81 19.79
C HIS A 146 10.55 12.21 20.12
N THR A 147 9.90 13.27 19.63
CA THR A 147 10.11 14.69 19.98
C THR A 147 8.83 15.29 20.51
#